data_AF-A0AAD1EL07-F1
#
_entry.id   AF-A0AAD1EL07-F1
#
_cell.length_a   1.000
_cell.length_b   1.000
_cell.length_c   1.000
_cell.angle_alpha   90.00
_cell.angle_beta   90.00
_cell.angle_gamma   90.00
#
_symmetry.space_group_name_H-M   'P 1'
#
loop_
_entity.id
_entity.type
_entity.pdbx_description
1 polymer ?
#
loop_
_entity_poly.entity_id
_entity_poly.type
_entity_poly.pdbx_seq_one_letter_code
_entity_poly.pdbx_strand_id
1 'polypeptide(L)'
;MSALPPSFSERLNRARADISALASTTPERHVRPLREAIELAAGGREDADSLLDAVEAFVALLTRAQTQLSGVERSIREDLERAVTLSALRTSAQLASAADVATACSAARSLLLDADEARSAGARHDPAALLVLLLEADAALDRVVAGYREPRAQAARQLLLLEAARTAAHLGAGAVELLTAVHGERVTPAPRILAEETIAQLESAAHRAATQPAVALDQARAAADRAQSALDEALVDLDGPTAPPAPATLPSSAPGA
;
A
#
# COMPACT_ATOMS: atom_id res chain seq x y z
N MET A 1 22.77 -9.38 -29.01
CA MET A 1 22.87 -7.90 -29.13
C MET A 1 22.43 -7.32 -27.80
N SER A 2 23.36 -6.91 -26.93
CA SER A 2 22.99 -6.26 -25.68
C SER A 2 22.61 -4.81 -25.99
N ALA A 3 21.36 -4.44 -25.72
CA ALA A 3 20.97 -3.03 -25.73
C ALA A 3 21.81 -2.30 -24.69
N LEU A 4 22.39 -1.15 -25.06
CA LEU A 4 22.99 -0.25 -24.08
C LEU A 4 21.91 0.18 -23.07
N PRO A 5 22.26 0.30 -21.77
CA PRO A 5 21.32 0.78 -20.77
C PRO A 5 20.84 2.19 -21.14
N PRO A 6 19.55 2.51 -20.89
CA PRO A 6 18.99 3.82 -21.20
C PRO A 6 19.72 4.91 -20.41
N SER A 7 19.90 6.07 -21.04
CA SER A 7 20.51 7.24 -20.40
C SER A 7 19.61 7.83 -19.32
N PHE A 8 20.17 8.59 -18.37
CA PHE A 8 19.41 9.29 -17.33
C PHE A 8 18.28 10.14 -17.90
N SER A 9 18.55 10.91 -18.95
CA SER A 9 17.54 11.76 -19.60
C SER A 9 16.39 10.96 -20.21
N GLU A 10 16.66 9.78 -20.78
CA GLU A 10 15.61 8.89 -21.31
C GLU A 10 14.76 8.31 -20.18
N ARG A 11 15.39 7.89 -19.09
CA ARG A 11 14.73 7.38 -17.89
C ARG A 11 13.84 8.45 -17.24
N LEU A 12 14.36 9.66 -17.04
CA LEU A 12 13.62 10.79 -16.48
C LEU A 12 12.40 11.15 -17.33
N ASN A 13 12.54 11.19 -18.66
CA ASN A 13 11.42 11.47 -19.56
C ASN A 13 10.36 10.37 -19.54
N ARG A 14 10.78 9.10 -19.44
CA ARG A 14 9.85 7.98 -19.28
C ARG A 14 9.10 8.08 -17.97
N ALA A 15 9.80 8.28 -16.85
CA ALA A 15 9.19 8.40 -15.54
C ALA A 15 8.20 9.57 -15.45
N ARG A 16 8.49 10.70 -16.11
CA ARG A 16 7.54 11.83 -16.25
C ARG A 16 6.27 11.44 -16.98
N ALA A 17 6.39 10.70 -18.09
CA ALA A 17 5.24 10.23 -18.85
C ALA A 17 4.38 9.26 -18.02
N ASP A 18 5.02 8.33 -17.32
CA ASP A 18 4.34 7.35 -16.48
C ASP A 18 3.59 8.02 -15.31
N ILE A 19 4.22 8.98 -14.62
CA ILE A 19 3.56 9.75 -13.56
C ILE A 19 2.40 10.58 -14.10
N SER A 20 2.55 11.18 -15.29
CA SER A 20 1.46 11.93 -15.93
C SER A 20 0.27 11.03 -16.23
N ALA A 21 0.51 9.81 -16.71
CA ALA A 21 -0.54 8.80 -16.91
C ALA A 21 -1.19 8.40 -15.57
N LEU A 22 -0.39 8.17 -14.53
CA LEU A 22 -0.87 7.86 -13.18
C LEU A 22 -1.67 8.99 -12.54
N ALA A 23 -1.33 10.27 -12.80
CA ALA A 23 -2.02 11.42 -12.22
C ALA A 23 -3.52 11.47 -12.55
N SER A 24 -3.92 10.88 -13.68
CA SER A 24 -5.32 10.78 -14.10
C SER A 24 -6.12 9.70 -13.35
N THR A 25 -5.43 8.72 -12.76
CA THR A 25 -6.04 7.52 -12.19
C THR A 25 -5.70 7.28 -10.72
N THR A 26 -4.62 7.85 -10.18
CA THR A 26 -4.04 7.54 -8.85
C THR A 26 -4.09 8.77 -7.93
N PRO A 27 -4.39 8.64 -6.63
CA PRO A 27 -4.61 9.78 -5.73
C PRO A 27 -3.37 10.64 -5.58
N GLU A 28 -3.61 11.92 -5.29
CA GLU A 28 -2.57 12.92 -5.12
C GLU A 28 -1.56 12.51 -4.04
N ARG A 29 -1.99 11.78 -2.99
CA ARG A 29 -1.09 11.26 -1.95
C ARG A 29 0.04 10.37 -2.46
N HIS A 30 -0.13 9.67 -3.57
CA HIS A 30 0.91 8.84 -4.19
C HIS A 30 1.59 9.53 -5.37
N VAL A 31 0.87 10.40 -6.09
CA VAL A 31 1.39 11.10 -7.27
C VAL A 31 2.25 12.32 -6.91
N ARG A 32 1.92 13.03 -5.82
CA ARG A 32 2.68 14.19 -5.33
C ARG A 32 4.14 13.84 -5.00
N PRO A 33 4.45 12.81 -4.18
CA PRO A 33 5.83 12.43 -3.90
C PRO A 33 6.63 12.13 -5.18
N LEU A 34 6.00 11.46 -6.15
CA LEU A 34 6.66 11.09 -7.42
C LEU A 34 6.99 12.32 -8.27
N ARG A 35 6.08 13.28 -8.38
CA ARG A 35 6.32 14.52 -9.14
C ARG A 35 7.44 15.34 -8.51
N GLU A 36 7.37 15.54 -7.20
CA GLU A 36 8.36 16.32 -6.46
C GLU A 36 9.75 15.64 -6.52
N ALA A 37 9.81 14.31 -6.42
CA ALA A 37 11.04 13.54 -6.60
C ALA A 37 11.63 13.69 -8.01
N ILE A 38 10.81 13.63 -9.06
CA ILE A 38 11.27 13.87 -10.44
C ILE A 38 11.79 15.29 -10.64
N GLU A 39 11.13 16.28 -10.06
CA GLU A 39 11.57 17.68 -10.15
C GLU A 39 12.93 17.88 -9.49
N LEU A 40 13.15 17.27 -8.32
CA LEU A 40 14.44 17.28 -7.63
C LEU A 40 15.54 16.53 -8.40
N ALA A 41 15.23 15.36 -8.97
CA ALA A 41 16.18 14.62 -9.80
C ALA A 41 16.58 15.42 -11.06
N ALA A 42 15.62 16.09 -11.69
CA ALA A 42 15.86 16.96 -12.84
C ALA A 42 16.70 18.20 -12.50
N GLY A 43 16.64 18.66 -11.24
CA GLY A 43 17.40 19.81 -10.72
C GLY A 43 18.90 19.55 -10.50
N GLY A 44 19.40 18.35 -10.79
CA GLY A 44 20.82 18.01 -10.69
C GLY A 44 21.30 17.75 -9.26
N ARG A 45 20.43 17.22 -8.40
CA ARG A 45 20.79 16.77 -7.04
C ARG A 45 21.85 15.66 -7.12
N GLU A 46 22.75 15.62 -6.14
CA GLU A 46 23.84 14.61 -6.08
C GLU A 46 23.31 13.17 -6.11
N ASP A 47 22.12 12.92 -5.53
CA ASP A 47 21.47 11.60 -5.48
C ASP A 47 20.40 11.40 -6.58
N ALA A 48 20.47 12.15 -7.69
CA ALA A 48 19.41 12.14 -8.72
C ALA A 48 19.15 10.75 -9.32
N ASP A 49 20.18 9.94 -9.53
CA ASP A 49 20.03 8.57 -10.05
C ASP A 49 19.30 7.67 -9.04
N SER A 50 19.67 7.71 -7.77
CA SER A 50 19.02 6.92 -6.72
C SER A 50 17.56 7.34 -6.49
N LEU A 51 17.26 8.64 -6.59
CA LEU A 51 15.90 9.14 -6.51
C LEU A 51 15.06 8.68 -7.71
N LEU A 52 15.66 8.63 -8.90
CA LEU A 52 15.00 8.12 -10.10
C LEU A 52 14.76 6.60 -10.02
N ASP A 53 15.71 5.83 -9.49
CA ASP A 53 15.55 4.40 -9.21
C ASP A 53 14.35 4.15 -8.27
N ALA A 54 14.24 4.95 -7.20
CA ALA A 54 13.13 4.87 -6.25
C ALA A 54 11.77 5.21 -6.89
N VAL A 55 11.72 6.24 -7.75
CA VAL A 55 10.51 6.61 -8.51
C VAL A 55 10.09 5.48 -9.44
N GLU A 56 11.02 4.92 -10.22
CA GLU A 56 10.72 3.81 -11.14
C GLU A 56 10.25 2.56 -10.40
N ALA A 57 10.89 2.22 -9.27
CA ALA A 57 10.46 1.11 -8.42
C ALA A 57 9.04 1.31 -7.87
N PHE A 58 8.72 2.53 -7.42
CA PHE A 58 7.40 2.85 -6.88
C PHE A 58 6.30 2.83 -7.96
N VAL A 59 6.59 3.33 -9.17
CA VAL A 59 5.69 3.22 -10.33
C VAL A 59 5.40 1.75 -10.65
N ALA A 60 6.43 0.90 -10.68
CA ALA A 60 6.26 -0.53 -10.91
C ALA A 60 5.39 -1.21 -9.83
N LEU A 61 5.53 -0.80 -8.56
CA LEU A 61 4.68 -1.27 -7.46
C LEU A 61 3.22 -0.84 -7.64
N LEU A 62 2.96 0.40 -8.04
CA LEU A 62 1.60 0.88 -8.31
C LEU A 62 0.94 0.06 -9.44
N THR A 63 1.65 -0.17 -10.55
CA THR A 63 1.15 -0.99 -11.66
C THR A 63 0.88 -2.44 -11.23
N ARG A 64 1.76 -3.03 -10.41
CA ARG A 64 1.55 -4.36 -9.85
C ARG A 64 0.28 -4.41 -9.00
N ALA A 65 0.10 -3.43 -8.12
CA ALA A 65 -1.06 -3.36 -7.24
C ALA A 65 -2.37 -3.26 -8.04
N GLN A 66 -2.39 -2.41 -9.07
CA GLN A 66 -3.53 -2.29 -10.00
C GLN A 66 -3.86 -3.63 -10.67
N THR A 67 -2.85 -4.38 -11.10
CA THR A 67 -3.04 -5.70 -11.71
C THR A 67 -3.59 -6.73 -10.72
N GLN A 68 -3.16 -6.66 -9.44
CA GLN A 68 -3.60 -7.58 -8.39
C GLN A 68 -5.05 -7.34 -7.95
N LEU A 69 -5.51 -6.09 -7.94
CA LEU A 69 -6.85 -5.72 -7.44
C LEU A 69 -7.97 -6.54 -8.06
N SER A 70 -8.03 -6.62 -9.40
CA SER A 70 -9.09 -7.35 -10.09
C SER A 70 -9.07 -8.86 -9.78
N GLY A 71 -7.88 -9.43 -9.53
CA GLY A 71 -7.73 -10.83 -9.15
C GLY A 71 -8.24 -11.10 -7.74
N VAL A 72 -7.83 -10.26 -6.78
CA VAL A 72 -8.24 -10.36 -5.38
C VAL A 72 -9.75 -10.15 -5.23
N GLU A 73 -10.27 -9.09 -5.84
CA GLU A 73 -11.69 -8.73 -5.82
C GLU A 73 -12.57 -9.84 -6.39
N ARG A 74 -12.20 -10.39 -7.56
CA ARG A 74 -12.92 -11.54 -8.15
C ARG A 74 -12.94 -12.72 -7.19
N SER A 75 -11.79 -13.03 -6.60
CA SER A 75 -11.67 -14.16 -5.67
C SER A 75 -12.55 -13.97 -4.42
N ILE A 76 -12.65 -12.75 -3.89
CA ILE A 76 -13.53 -12.44 -2.73
C ILE A 76 -15.00 -12.54 -3.10
N ARG A 77 -15.40 -12.03 -4.28
CA ARG A 77 -16.80 -12.14 -4.74
C ARG A 77 -17.22 -13.60 -4.95
N GLU A 78 -16.35 -14.43 -5.51
CA GLU A 78 -16.61 -15.87 -5.62
C GLU A 78 -16.81 -16.55 -4.25
N ASP A 79 -16.03 -16.15 -3.24
CA ASP A 79 -16.17 -16.68 -1.89
C ASP A 79 -17.44 -16.18 -1.18
N LEU A 80 -17.83 -14.95 -1.43
CA LEU A 80 -19.10 -14.41 -0.97
C LEU A 80 -20.28 -15.19 -1.55
N GLU A 81 -20.26 -15.49 -2.85
CA GLU A 81 -21.28 -16.31 -3.52
C GLU A 81 -21.32 -17.74 -2.94
N ARG A 82 -20.16 -18.35 -2.69
CA ARG A 82 -20.07 -19.66 -2.03
C ARG A 82 -20.62 -19.61 -0.61
N ALA A 83 -20.27 -18.60 0.18
CA ALA A 83 -20.76 -18.44 1.55
C ALA A 83 -22.30 -18.30 1.61
N VAL A 84 -22.88 -17.53 0.69
CA VAL A 84 -24.34 -17.40 0.54
C VAL A 84 -24.99 -18.75 0.21
N THR A 85 -24.41 -19.48 -0.75
CA THR A 85 -24.90 -20.81 -1.14
C THR A 85 -24.83 -21.79 0.04
N LEU A 86 -23.72 -21.80 0.78
CA LEU A 86 -23.54 -22.64 1.97
C LEU A 86 -24.55 -22.29 3.08
N SER A 87 -24.85 -21.01 3.28
CA SER A 87 -25.85 -20.56 4.25
C SER A 87 -27.25 -21.07 3.92
N ALA A 88 -27.61 -21.17 2.63
CA ALA A 88 -28.92 -21.65 2.19
C ALA A 88 -29.13 -23.16 2.40
N LEU A 89 -28.05 -23.93 2.54
CA LEU A 89 -28.07 -25.38 2.71
C LEU A 89 -28.11 -25.82 4.18
N ARG A 90 -28.02 -24.90 5.13
CA ARG A 90 -27.94 -25.22 6.57
C ARG A 90 -29.31 -25.50 7.18
N THR A 91 -29.34 -26.46 8.10
CA THR A 91 -30.56 -26.90 8.80
C THR A 91 -30.80 -26.08 10.09
N SER A 92 -31.98 -26.23 10.70
CA SER A 92 -32.34 -25.52 11.95
C SER A 92 -31.40 -25.82 13.13
N ALA A 93 -30.69 -26.95 13.13
CA ALA A 93 -29.67 -27.27 14.13
C ALA A 93 -28.38 -26.42 13.99
N GLN A 94 -28.23 -25.69 12.88
CA GLN A 94 -27.05 -24.89 12.54
C GLN A 94 -27.34 -23.38 12.56
N LEU A 95 -28.43 -22.95 13.23
CA LEU A 95 -28.88 -21.54 13.25
C LEU A 95 -27.83 -20.55 13.77
N ALA A 96 -27.08 -20.90 14.83
CA ALA A 96 -25.99 -20.04 15.33
C ALA A 96 -24.90 -19.85 14.26
N SER A 97 -24.52 -20.93 13.57
CA SER A 97 -23.58 -20.88 12.47
C SER A 97 -24.14 -20.11 11.27
N ALA A 98 -25.45 -20.16 11.00
CA ALA A 98 -26.09 -19.39 9.93
C ALA A 98 -26.09 -17.87 10.21
N ALA A 99 -26.27 -17.47 11.47
CA ALA A 99 -26.15 -16.07 11.88
C ALA A 99 -24.72 -15.55 11.69
N ASP A 100 -23.71 -16.32 12.10
CA ASP A 100 -22.30 -15.96 11.91
C ASP A 100 -21.95 -15.75 10.42
N VAL A 101 -22.52 -16.59 9.54
CA VAL A 101 -22.34 -16.45 8.08
C VAL A 101 -23.05 -15.23 7.53
N ALA A 102 -24.28 -14.95 7.97
CA ALA A 102 -24.97 -13.73 7.56
C ALA A 102 -24.18 -12.47 7.96
N THR A 103 -23.63 -12.44 9.18
CA THR A 103 -22.79 -11.34 9.67
C THR A 103 -21.51 -11.21 8.86
N ALA A 104 -20.79 -12.31 8.60
CA ALA A 104 -19.58 -12.32 7.77
C ALA A 104 -19.85 -11.82 6.34
N CYS A 105 -20.91 -12.34 5.70
CA CYS A 105 -21.33 -11.91 4.37
C CYS A 105 -21.74 -10.43 4.34
N SER A 106 -22.42 -9.94 5.38
CA SER A 106 -22.81 -8.54 5.47
C SER A 106 -21.60 -7.63 5.62
N ALA A 107 -20.65 -7.98 6.47
CA ALA A 107 -19.41 -7.23 6.65
C ALA A 107 -18.60 -7.17 5.35
N ALA A 108 -18.40 -8.33 4.70
CA ALA A 108 -17.68 -8.40 3.44
C ALA A 108 -18.37 -7.61 2.30
N ARG A 109 -19.71 -7.62 2.24
CA ARG A 109 -20.46 -6.80 1.28
C ARG A 109 -20.28 -5.31 1.54
N SER A 110 -20.30 -4.88 2.80
CA SER A 110 -20.06 -3.47 3.15
C SER A 110 -18.68 -3.05 2.66
N LEU A 111 -17.64 -3.82 2.96
CA LEU A 111 -16.27 -3.50 2.56
C LEU A 111 -16.07 -3.51 1.03
N LEU A 112 -16.76 -4.40 0.31
CA LEU A 112 -16.78 -4.38 -1.15
C LEU A 112 -17.48 -3.13 -1.71
N LEU A 113 -18.57 -2.69 -1.07
CA LEU A 113 -19.24 -1.44 -1.43
C LEU A 113 -18.34 -0.24 -1.14
N ASP A 114 -17.66 -0.22 0.00
CA ASP A 114 -16.70 0.83 0.35
C ASP A 114 -15.55 0.88 -0.68
N ALA A 115 -15.08 -0.29 -1.14
CA ALA A 115 -14.08 -0.38 -2.20
C ALA A 115 -14.61 0.11 -3.57
N ASP A 116 -15.87 -0.18 -3.90
CA ASP A 116 -16.53 0.29 -5.13
C ASP A 116 -16.79 1.82 -5.07
N GLU A 117 -17.14 2.35 -3.90
CA GLU A 117 -17.29 3.78 -3.63
C GLU A 117 -15.94 4.49 -3.73
N ALA A 118 -14.90 3.97 -3.08
CA ALA A 118 -13.54 4.50 -3.16
C ALA A 118 -13.00 4.51 -4.61
N ARG A 119 -13.44 3.57 -5.46
CA ARG A 119 -13.10 3.55 -6.89
C ARG A 119 -13.89 4.57 -7.71
N SER A 120 -15.12 4.90 -7.30
CA SER A 120 -16.06 5.72 -8.10
C SER A 120 -16.15 7.19 -7.67
N ALA A 121 -15.79 7.54 -6.44
CA ALA A 121 -16.01 8.85 -5.81
C ALA A 121 -15.19 10.02 -6.39
N GLY A 122 -14.62 9.93 -7.60
CA GLY A 122 -13.76 10.98 -8.17
C GLY A 122 -12.43 11.19 -7.42
N ALA A 123 -12.29 10.62 -6.23
CA ALA A 123 -11.04 10.29 -5.60
C ALA A 123 -10.36 9.25 -6.47
N ARG A 124 -9.30 9.68 -7.14
CA ARG A 124 -8.45 8.84 -7.96
C ARG A 124 -8.12 7.52 -7.21
N HIS A 125 -8.11 6.41 -7.94
CA HIS A 125 -7.94 5.02 -7.48
C HIS A 125 -6.69 4.85 -6.61
N ASP A 126 -6.86 4.71 -5.29
CA ASP A 126 -5.76 4.28 -4.42
C ASP A 126 -5.67 2.77 -4.38
N PRO A 127 -4.67 2.16 -5.05
CA PRO A 127 -4.53 0.73 -5.03
C PRO A 127 -4.15 0.18 -3.63
N ALA A 128 -3.44 0.93 -2.78
CA ALA A 128 -3.06 0.46 -1.45
C ALA A 128 -4.29 0.36 -0.53
N ALA A 129 -5.06 1.45 -0.39
CA ALA A 129 -6.27 1.46 0.42
C ALA A 129 -7.31 0.44 -0.09
N LEU A 130 -7.46 0.28 -1.41
CA LEU A 130 -8.36 -0.73 -1.97
C LEU A 130 -7.90 -2.15 -1.66
N LEU A 131 -6.60 -2.44 -1.72
CA LEU A 131 -6.09 -3.76 -1.32
C LEU A 131 -6.36 -4.02 0.17
N VAL A 132 -6.22 -3.03 1.05
CA VAL A 132 -6.55 -3.16 2.49
C VAL A 132 -8.04 -3.51 2.68
N LEU A 133 -8.96 -2.76 2.07
CA LEU A 133 -10.41 -3.05 2.13
C LEU A 133 -10.74 -4.47 1.64
N LEU A 134 -10.11 -4.90 0.55
CA LEU A 134 -10.29 -6.26 0.03
C LEU A 134 -9.72 -7.32 0.98
N LEU A 135 -8.56 -7.07 1.62
CA LEU A 135 -7.97 -7.99 2.59
C LEU A 135 -8.83 -8.13 3.85
N GLU A 136 -9.46 -7.05 4.30
CA GLU A 136 -10.43 -7.06 5.40
C GLU A 136 -11.71 -7.81 5.01
N ALA A 137 -12.22 -7.61 3.79
CA ALA A 137 -13.38 -8.32 3.28
C ALA A 137 -13.12 -9.84 3.21
N ASP A 138 -11.92 -10.24 2.79
CA ASP A 138 -11.48 -11.63 2.87
C ASP A 138 -11.41 -12.13 4.33
N ALA A 139 -10.80 -11.38 5.24
CA ALA A 139 -10.67 -11.79 6.63
C ALA A 139 -12.04 -12.02 7.30
N ALA A 140 -13.05 -11.22 6.93
CA ALA A 140 -14.43 -11.40 7.37
C ALA A 140 -15.03 -12.73 6.86
N LEU A 141 -14.74 -13.13 5.62
CA LEU A 141 -15.23 -14.37 5.01
C LEU A 141 -14.42 -15.61 5.41
N ASP A 142 -13.12 -15.48 5.68
CA ASP A 142 -12.21 -16.62 5.78
C ASP A 142 -12.62 -17.59 6.88
N ARG A 143 -13.07 -17.08 8.03
CA ARG A 143 -13.55 -17.90 9.16
C ARG A 143 -14.74 -18.79 8.80
N VAL A 144 -15.53 -18.38 7.81
CA VAL A 144 -16.73 -19.09 7.37
C VAL A 144 -16.43 -20.05 6.22
N VAL A 145 -15.57 -19.64 5.28
CA VAL A 145 -15.38 -20.34 4.01
C VAL A 145 -14.17 -21.27 4.03
N ALA A 146 -13.16 -21.03 4.89
CA ALA A 146 -11.91 -21.81 4.91
C ALA A 146 -12.13 -23.32 5.06
N GLY A 147 -13.10 -23.74 5.89
CA GLY A 147 -13.43 -25.15 6.09
C GLY A 147 -14.08 -25.85 4.88
N TYR A 148 -14.48 -25.09 3.87
CA TYR A 148 -15.14 -25.58 2.65
C TYR A 148 -14.24 -25.51 1.41
N ARG A 149 -13.04 -24.94 1.52
CA ARG A 149 -12.09 -24.88 0.40
C ARG A 149 -11.25 -26.16 0.36
N GLU A 150 -11.00 -26.65 -0.85
CA GLU A 150 -9.99 -27.69 -1.03
C GLU A 150 -8.60 -27.17 -0.60
N PRO A 151 -7.71 -28.02 -0.05
CA PRO A 151 -6.41 -27.57 0.45
C PRO A 151 -5.56 -26.81 -0.57
N ARG A 152 -5.61 -27.21 -1.85
CA ARG A 152 -4.90 -26.53 -2.94
C ARG A 152 -5.49 -25.15 -3.24
N ALA A 153 -6.82 -25.04 -3.25
CA ALA A 153 -7.51 -23.76 -3.45
C ALA A 153 -7.25 -22.80 -2.28
N GLN A 154 -7.22 -23.30 -1.05
CA GLN A 154 -6.86 -22.53 0.14
C GLN A 154 -5.42 -22.00 0.05
N ALA A 155 -4.46 -22.86 -0.30
CA ALA A 155 -3.06 -22.45 -0.43
C ALA A 155 -2.85 -21.41 -1.54
N ALA A 156 -3.46 -21.60 -2.72
CA ALA A 156 -3.39 -20.64 -3.82
C ALA A 156 -3.99 -19.28 -3.43
N ARG A 157 -5.11 -19.30 -2.69
CA ARG A 157 -5.74 -18.08 -2.18
C ARG A 157 -4.86 -17.37 -1.15
N GLN A 158 -4.28 -18.09 -0.20
CA GLN A 158 -3.40 -17.49 0.81
C GLN A 158 -2.17 -16.82 0.18
N LEU A 159 -1.61 -17.41 -0.88
CA LEU A 159 -0.51 -16.80 -1.63
C LEU A 159 -0.95 -15.52 -2.36
N LEU A 160 -2.11 -15.55 -3.04
CA LEU A 160 -2.68 -14.36 -3.69
C LEU A 160 -2.83 -13.20 -2.69
N LEU A 161 -3.44 -13.48 -1.54
CA LEU A 161 -3.69 -12.48 -0.50
C LEU A 161 -2.40 -12.01 0.18
N LEU A 162 -1.44 -12.91 0.37
CA LEU A 162 -0.13 -12.56 0.94
C LEU A 162 0.60 -11.59 0.01
N GLU A 163 0.63 -11.89 -1.29
CA GLU A 163 1.25 -11.00 -2.27
C GLU A 163 0.54 -9.65 -2.34
N ALA A 164 -0.79 -9.62 -2.27
CA ALA A 164 -1.57 -8.39 -2.21
C ALA A 164 -1.24 -7.55 -0.97
N ALA A 165 -1.20 -8.17 0.22
CA ALA A 165 -0.87 -7.51 1.47
C ALA A 165 0.57 -6.96 1.46
N ARG A 166 1.52 -7.74 0.94
CA ARG A 166 2.91 -7.28 0.77
C ARG A 166 3.00 -6.09 -0.18
N THR A 167 2.30 -6.11 -1.30
CA THR A 167 2.27 -4.99 -2.24
C THR A 167 1.70 -3.73 -1.57
N ALA A 168 0.59 -3.84 -0.84
CA ALA A 168 -0.01 -2.71 -0.13
C ALA A 168 0.95 -2.12 0.92
N ALA A 169 1.61 -2.98 1.71
CA ALA A 169 2.59 -2.55 2.70
C ALA A 169 3.82 -1.87 2.07
N HIS A 170 4.35 -2.41 0.96
CA HIS A 170 5.44 -1.77 0.22
C HIS A 170 5.03 -0.43 -0.41
N LEU A 171 3.77 -0.28 -0.84
CA LEU A 171 3.27 1.00 -1.34
C LEU A 171 3.21 2.07 -0.23
N GLY A 172 2.76 1.73 0.98
CA GLY A 172 2.78 2.68 2.09
C GLY A 172 4.21 3.04 2.52
N ALA A 173 5.06 2.04 2.76
CA ALA A 173 6.44 2.26 3.19
C ALA A 173 7.27 3.01 2.13
N GLY A 174 7.17 2.61 0.86
CA GLY A 174 7.88 3.28 -0.24
C GLY A 174 7.42 4.72 -0.47
N ALA A 175 6.15 5.03 -0.19
CA ALA A 175 5.66 6.41 -0.25
C ALA A 175 6.30 7.27 0.85
N VAL A 176 6.43 6.74 2.08
CA VAL A 176 7.12 7.41 3.19
C VAL A 176 8.62 7.61 2.87
N GLU A 177 9.28 6.61 2.30
CA GLU A 177 10.68 6.72 1.87
C GLU A 177 10.87 7.82 0.82
N LEU A 178 10.00 7.88 -0.19
CA LEU A 178 10.03 8.93 -1.20
C LEU A 178 9.77 10.32 -0.59
N LEU A 179 8.76 10.46 0.27
CA LEU A 179 8.48 11.72 0.96
C LEU A 179 9.67 12.17 1.83
N THR A 180 10.34 11.23 2.49
CA THR A 180 11.55 11.50 3.29
C THR A 180 12.71 11.94 2.41
N ALA A 181 12.92 11.29 1.27
CA ALA A 181 13.99 11.67 0.33
C ALA A 181 13.76 13.10 -0.25
N VAL A 182 12.49 13.44 -0.50
CA VAL A 182 12.09 14.75 -1.06
C VAL A 182 12.14 15.85 0.00
N HIS A 183 11.62 15.62 1.21
CA HIS A 183 11.39 16.66 2.20
C HIS A 183 12.33 16.64 3.41
N GLY A 184 13.15 15.60 3.54
CA GLY A 184 14.13 15.45 4.62
C GLY A 184 13.48 15.55 6.00
N GLU A 185 14.03 16.42 6.85
CA GLU A 185 13.62 16.63 8.25
C GLU A 185 12.20 17.19 8.44
N ARG A 186 11.49 17.54 7.36
CA ARG A 186 10.06 17.86 7.47
C ARG A 186 9.20 16.64 7.75
N VAL A 187 9.67 15.45 7.38
CA VAL A 187 9.05 14.18 7.79
C VAL A 187 9.72 13.75 9.07
N THR A 188 8.95 13.65 10.16
CA THR A 188 9.52 13.32 11.47
C THR A 188 10.08 11.89 11.50
N PRO A 189 10.91 11.54 12.51
CA PRO A 189 11.48 10.20 12.61
C PRO A 189 10.45 9.08 12.77
N ALA A 190 9.28 9.36 13.36
CA ALA A 190 8.27 8.35 13.68
C ALA A 190 7.76 7.59 12.43
N PRO A 191 7.21 8.25 11.39
CA PRO A 191 6.75 7.55 10.18
C PRO A 191 7.89 6.84 9.44
N ARG A 192 9.12 7.39 9.48
CA ARG A 192 10.31 6.79 8.86
C ARG A 192 10.66 5.44 9.51
N ILE A 193 10.73 5.42 10.83
CA ILE A 193 11.01 4.20 11.60
C ILE A 193 9.91 3.16 11.34
N LEU A 194 8.63 3.58 11.34
CA LEU A 194 7.52 2.67 11.05
C LEU A 194 7.61 2.06 9.64
N ALA A 195 8.03 2.82 8.64
CA ALA A 195 8.23 2.32 7.27
C ALA A 195 9.39 1.31 7.19
N GLU A 196 10.53 1.63 7.81
CA GLU A 196 11.70 0.74 7.87
C GLU A 196 11.38 -0.58 8.59
N GLU A 197 10.73 -0.51 9.75
CA GLU A 197 10.27 -1.68 10.49
C GLU A 197 9.26 -2.51 9.70
N THR A 198 8.40 -1.85 8.92
CA THR A 198 7.44 -2.53 8.05
C THR A 198 8.15 -3.36 6.99
N ILE A 199 9.17 -2.81 6.33
CA ILE A 199 9.95 -3.53 5.32
C ILE A 199 10.64 -4.76 5.95
N ALA A 200 11.27 -4.60 7.10
CA ALA A 200 11.89 -5.71 7.82
C ALA A 200 10.88 -6.82 8.20
N GLN A 201 9.66 -6.45 8.59
CA GLN A 201 8.60 -7.41 8.87
C GLN A 201 8.11 -8.16 7.63
N LEU A 202 8.05 -7.51 6.46
CA LEU A 202 7.67 -8.14 5.20
C LEU A 202 8.69 -9.19 4.75
N GLU A 203 9.98 -8.96 4.98
CA GLU A 203 11.03 -9.96 4.71
C GLU A 203 10.86 -11.20 5.60
N SER A 204 10.57 -11.00 6.89
CA SER A 204 10.25 -12.10 7.81
C SER A 204 9.00 -12.86 7.36
N ALA A 205 7.94 -12.15 6.96
CA ALA A 205 6.71 -12.78 6.46
C ALA A 205 6.98 -13.62 5.19
N ALA A 206 7.80 -13.11 4.27
CA ALA A 206 8.21 -13.82 3.06
C ALA A 206 8.93 -15.14 3.38
N HIS A 207 9.82 -15.13 4.38
CA HIS A 207 10.53 -16.33 4.83
C HIS A 207 9.58 -17.38 5.44
N ARG A 208 8.55 -16.92 6.17
CA ARG A 208 7.55 -17.81 6.80
C ARG A 208 6.53 -18.37 5.82
N ALA A 209 6.27 -17.69 4.71
CA ALA A 209 5.22 -18.05 3.75
C ALA A 209 5.29 -19.51 3.27
N ALA A 210 6.50 -20.07 3.13
CA ALA A 210 6.69 -21.45 2.68
C ALA A 210 6.25 -22.51 3.69
N THR A 211 6.24 -22.20 4.99
CA THR A 211 5.94 -23.16 6.07
C THR A 211 4.68 -22.81 6.85
N GLN A 212 4.34 -21.52 6.93
CA GLN A 212 3.22 -20.98 7.69
C GLN A 212 2.54 -19.84 6.89
N PRO A 213 1.85 -20.16 5.77
CA PRO A 213 1.28 -19.15 4.88
C PRO A 213 0.20 -18.28 5.54
N ALA A 214 -0.61 -18.86 6.43
CA ALA A 214 -1.62 -18.10 7.19
C ALA A 214 -0.97 -17.07 8.13
N VAL A 215 0.07 -17.48 8.89
CA VAL A 215 0.82 -16.58 9.78
C VAL A 215 1.52 -15.49 8.98
N ALA A 216 2.11 -15.83 7.83
CA ALA A 216 2.74 -14.87 6.94
C ALA A 216 1.72 -13.85 6.39
N LEU A 217 0.52 -14.30 6.04
CA LEU A 217 -0.56 -13.42 5.58
C LEU A 217 -1.01 -12.45 6.67
N ASP A 218 -1.24 -12.93 7.90
CA ASP A 218 -1.63 -12.06 9.02
C ASP A 218 -0.55 -11.03 9.34
N GLN A 219 0.73 -11.42 9.26
CA GLN A 219 1.85 -10.50 9.41
C GLN A 219 1.90 -9.44 8.30
N ALA A 220 1.69 -9.86 7.04
CA ALA A 220 1.67 -8.93 5.91
C ALA A 220 0.48 -7.96 5.96
N ARG A 221 -0.68 -8.39 6.49
CA ARG A 221 -1.83 -7.51 6.73
C ARG A 221 -1.51 -6.45 7.79
N ALA A 222 -1.00 -6.87 8.94
CA ALA A 222 -0.58 -5.94 9.99
C ALA A 222 0.51 -4.95 9.51
N ALA A 223 1.39 -5.42 8.62
CA ALA A 223 2.36 -4.57 7.95
C ALA A 223 1.71 -3.54 7.00
N ALA A 224 0.67 -3.92 6.25
CA ALA A 224 -0.08 -3.00 5.39
C ALA A 224 -0.77 -1.90 6.20
N ASP A 225 -1.44 -2.26 7.30
CA ASP A 225 -2.12 -1.29 8.19
C ASP A 225 -1.11 -0.31 8.81
N ARG A 226 0.06 -0.81 9.23
CA ARG A 226 1.15 0.02 9.77
C ARG A 226 1.72 0.94 8.69
N ALA A 227 1.97 0.45 7.48
CA ALA A 227 2.48 1.26 6.38
C ALA A 227 1.51 2.39 6.03
N GLN A 228 0.21 2.11 6.04
CA GLN A 228 -0.82 3.12 5.81
C GLN A 228 -0.80 4.19 6.91
N SER A 229 -0.72 3.76 8.18
CA SER A 229 -0.63 4.66 9.33
C SER A 229 0.62 5.56 9.25
N ALA A 230 1.76 5.00 8.87
CA ALA A 230 3.01 5.74 8.69
C ALA A 230 2.91 6.77 7.54
N LEU A 231 2.26 6.40 6.44
CA LEU A 231 2.02 7.33 5.34
C LEU A 231 1.09 8.48 5.77
N ASP A 232 0.00 8.17 6.47
CA ASP A 232 -0.94 9.18 6.94
C ASP A 232 -0.24 10.15 7.92
N GLU A 233 0.60 9.65 8.82
CA GLU A 233 1.41 10.48 9.74
C GLU A 233 2.43 11.36 8.99
N ALA A 234 3.13 10.81 7.98
CA ALA A 234 4.05 11.59 7.15
C ALA A 234 3.34 12.70 6.37
N LEU A 235 2.11 12.46 5.88
CA LEU A 235 1.32 13.48 5.19
C LEU A 235 0.87 14.58 6.15
N VAL A 236 0.48 14.22 7.38
CA VAL A 236 0.16 15.19 8.44
C VAL A 236 1.36 16.09 8.77
N ASP A 237 2.56 15.52 8.89
CA ASP A 237 3.79 16.28 9.10
C ASP A 237 4.03 17.33 7.99
N LEU A 238 3.74 16.97 6.74
CA LEU A 238 3.97 17.82 5.58
C LEU A 238 2.92 18.92 5.40
N ASP A 239 1.68 18.65 5.79
CA ASP A 239 0.57 19.60 5.74
C ASP A 239 0.51 20.50 7.00
N GLY A 240 1.27 20.15 8.05
CA GLY A 240 1.46 20.94 9.25
C GLY A 240 2.18 22.28 9.01
N PRO A 241 2.03 23.25 9.93
CA PRO A 241 2.68 24.55 9.80
C PRO A 241 4.20 24.40 9.76
N THR A 242 4.84 24.94 8.73
CA THR A 242 6.30 24.99 8.65
C THR A 242 6.84 25.74 9.88
N ALA A 243 7.74 25.10 10.63
CA ALA A 243 8.41 25.73 11.75
C ALA A 243 9.06 27.05 11.28
N PRO A 244 8.91 28.16 12.02
CA PRO A 244 9.55 29.41 11.64
C PRO A 244 11.07 29.17 11.57
N PRO A 245 11.76 29.75 10.56
CA PRO A 245 13.20 29.60 10.46
C PRO A 245 13.83 30.05 11.78
N ALA A 246 14.75 29.22 12.29
CA ALA A 246 15.49 29.54 13.51
C ALA A 246 16.03 30.97 13.40
N PRO A 247 15.87 31.82 14.44
CA PRO A 247 16.35 33.19 14.38
C PRO A 247 17.84 33.15 14.06
N ALA A 248 18.21 33.79 12.95
CA ALA A 248 19.60 33.93 12.55
C ALA A 248 20.38 34.46 13.75
N THR A 249 21.34 33.67 14.23
CA THR A 249 22.32 34.10 15.21
C THR A 249 23.10 35.25 14.59
N LEU A 250 22.65 36.48 14.84
CA LEU A 250 23.40 37.67 14.49
C LEU A 250 24.77 37.55 15.16
N PRO A 251 25.88 37.70 14.41
CA PRO A 251 27.19 37.71 15.00
C PRO A 251 27.23 38.83 16.04
N SER A 252 27.46 38.45 17.29
CA SER A 252 27.69 39.36 18.41
C SER A 252 28.89 40.24 18.05
N SER A 253 28.62 41.44 17.54
CA SER A 253 29.58 42.53 17.53
C SER A 253 29.92 42.84 18.97
N ALA A 254 31.11 42.42 19.40
CA ALA A 254 31.69 42.81 20.66
C ALA A 254 31.80 44.35 20.71
N PRO A 255 31.32 45.03 21.77
CA PRO A 255 31.69 46.41 22.02
C PRO A 255 33.11 46.43 22.61
N GLY A 256 33.97 47.27 22.05
CA GLY A 256 35.38 47.34 22.39
C GLY A 256 35.69 47.88 23.78
N ALA A 257 36.95 47.65 24.18
CA ALA A 257 37.80 48.55 24.95
C ALA A 257 39.26 48.17 24.67
#